data_AF-A0AA39ND82-F1
#
_entry.id   AF-A0AA39ND82-F1
#
_cell.length_a   1.000
_cell.length_b   1.000
_cell.length_c   1.000
_cell.angle_alpha   90.00
_cell.angle_beta   90.00
_cell.angle_gamma   90.00
#
_symmetry.space_group_name_H-M   'P 1'
#
loop_
_entity.id
_entity.type
_entity.pdbx_description
1 polymer ?
#
loop_
_entity_poly.entity_id
_entity_poly.type
_entity_poly.pdbx_seq_one_letter_code
_entity_poly.pdbx_strand_id
1 'polypeptide(L)'
;MPPPRKYLTPKSKCNSVHKKSKRYYEKNKLQIRLRRKAAYDTRASQKTLADNDPARVNVNHITRVGRTNALEIQTRTKHGRHQAQPSPSSNNVPPPPPVPPTNSFPKLSVKAKALQDGFNSFIWGMSMHEYAKWLLKAYFKLNSQCQGQISVFADPLQDLYDLWGAYMKIQDRSLEAEGLSARHNSLVQAGRPINKVIEWVEDFWCYASDSPGSLWHTYNVRRLAWQRDTIG
;
A
#
# COMPACT_ATOMS: atom_id res chain seq x y z
N MET A 1 -2.65 46.15 -21.96
CA MET A 1 -1.85 44.93 -22.18
C MET A 1 -2.23 43.89 -21.13
N PRO A 2 -2.53 42.63 -21.50
CA PRO A 2 -2.77 41.58 -20.51
C PRO A 2 -1.47 41.22 -19.77
N PRO A 3 -1.53 40.88 -18.48
CA PRO A 3 -0.34 40.48 -17.72
C PRO A 3 0.25 39.19 -18.28
N PRO A 4 1.59 39.03 -18.25
CA PRO A 4 2.26 37.85 -18.80
C PRO A 4 1.81 36.59 -18.06
N ARG A 5 1.47 35.54 -18.82
CA ARG A 5 1.11 34.23 -18.27
C ARG A 5 2.33 33.63 -17.55
N LYS A 6 2.19 33.38 -16.23
CA LYS A 6 3.21 32.72 -15.40
C LYS A 6 3.66 31.34 -15.92
N TYR A 7 2.83 30.66 -16.73
CA TYR A 7 3.14 29.35 -17.29
C TYR A 7 2.78 29.31 -18.78
N LEU A 8 3.71 28.83 -19.60
CA LEU A 8 3.58 28.76 -21.06
C LEU A 8 2.65 27.63 -21.51
N THR A 9 2.59 26.52 -20.77
CA THR A 9 1.70 25.39 -21.07
C THR A 9 1.00 24.85 -19.81
N PRO A 10 -0.20 24.24 -19.93
CA PRO A 10 -0.86 23.56 -18.82
C PRO A 10 0.01 22.47 -18.17
N LYS A 11 0.81 21.76 -18.98
CA LYS A 11 1.76 20.74 -18.50
C LYS A 11 2.90 21.34 -17.67
N SER A 12 3.44 22.49 -18.08
CA SER A 12 4.46 23.22 -17.30
C SER A 12 3.92 23.71 -15.96
N LYS A 13 2.65 24.16 -15.93
CA LYS A 13 1.96 24.53 -14.70
C LYS A 13 1.82 23.33 -13.77
N CYS A 14 1.31 22.21 -14.29
CA CYS A 14 1.12 20.98 -13.52
C CYS A 14 2.44 20.49 -12.90
N ASN A 15 3.53 20.47 -13.69
CA ASN A 15 4.85 20.11 -13.18
C ASN A 15 5.38 21.08 -12.12
N SER A 16 5.14 22.39 -12.28
CA SER A 16 5.53 23.38 -11.27
C SER A 16 4.76 23.21 -9.97
N VAL A 17 3.46 22.94 -10.04
CA VAL A 17 2.60 22.68 -8.87
C VAL A 17 3.03 21.39 -8.19
N HIS A 18 3.21 20.31 -8.96
CA HIS A 18 3.73 19.04 -8.45
C HIS A 18 5.06 19.22 -7.71
N LYS A 19 6.02 19.95 -8.27
CA LYS A 19 7.29 20.27 -7.59
C LYS A 19 7.12 21.08 -6.31
N LYS A 20 6.27 22.12 -6.34
CA LYS A 20 6.01 22.96 -5.16
C LYS A 20 5.33 22.17 -4.04
N SER A 21 4.41 21.31 -4.43
CA SER A 21 3.63 20.51 -3.51
C SER A 21 4.41 19.32 -2.96
N LYS A 22 5.30 18.72 -3.76
CA LYS A 22 6.33 17.79 -3.28
C LYS A 22 7.22 18.43 -2.21
N ARG A 23 7.65 19.69 -2.41
CA ARG A 23 8.42 20.43 -1.39
C ARG A 23 7.60 20.71 -0.13
N TYR A 24 6.32 21.07 -0.26
CA TYR A 24 5.42 21.24 0.88
C TYR A 24 5.26 19.95 1.68
N TYR A 25 5.05 18.83 0.97
CA TYR A 25 4.89 17.53 1.57
C TYR A 25 6.15 17.10 2.34
N GLU A 26 7.33 17.18 1.73
CA GLU A 26 8.59 16.86 2.42
C GLU A 26 8.81 17.76 3.64
N LYS A 27 8.49 19.05 3.54
CA LYS A 27 8.60 19.99 4.67
C LYS A 27 7.66 19.65 5.84
N ASN A 28 6.46 19.14 5.55
CA ASN A 28 5.42 18.90 6.57
C ASN A 28 5.23 17.42 6.93
N LYS A 29 6.05 16.53 6.36
CA LYS A 29 5.95 15.07 6.48
C LYS A 29 5.79 14.57 7.92
N LEU A 30 6.54 15.16 8.85
CA LEU A 30 6.48 14.79 10.27
C LEU A 30 5.18 15.21 10.94
N GLN A 31 4.69 16.44 10.69
CA GLN A 31 3.40 16.88 11.23
C GLN A 31 2.24 16.08 10.66
N ILE A 32 2.31 15.76 9.37
CA ILE A 32 1.34 14.90 8.69
C ILE A 32 1.34 13.51 9.35
N ARG A 33 2.52 12.90 9.60
CA ARG A 33 2.64 11.62 10.32
C ARG A 33 2.06 11.66 11.74
N LEU A 34 2.31 12.74 12.49
CA LEU A 34 1.78 12.91 13.84
C LEU A 34 0.25 13.01 13.85
N ARG A 35 -0.34 13.79 12.93
CA ARG A 35 -1.79 13.88 12.75
C ARG A 35 -2.41 12.53 12.39
N ARG A 36 -1.72 11.74 11.56
CA ARG A 36 -2.14 10.38 11.20
C ARG A 36 -2.11 9.43 12.38
N LYS A 37 -1.03 9.42 13.17
CA LYS A 37 -0.94 8.59 14.38
C LYS A 37 -2.11 8.89 15.32
N ALA A 38 -2.38 10.17 15.58
CA ALA A 38 -3.51 10.57 16.41
C ALA A 38 -4.87 10.10 15.86
N ALA A 39 -5.09 10.20 14.54
CA ALA A 39 -6.32 9.74 13.88
C ALA A 39 -6.48 8.22 13.88
N TYR A 40 -5.39 7.46 13.71
CA TYR A 40 -5.39 6.01 13.83
C TYR A 40 -5.64 5.55 15.26
N ASP A 41 -5.02 6.20 16.26
CA ASP A 41 -5.21 5.89 17.69
C ASP A 41 -6.66 6.17 18.15
N THR A 42 -7.29 7.26 17.65
CA THR A 42 -8.71 7.54 17.92
C THR A 42 -9.65 6.54 17.23
N ARG A 43 -9.35 6.14 15.99
CA ARG A 43 -10.16 5.14 15.27
C ARG A 43 -10.01 3.73 15.84
N ALA A 44 -8.81 3.36 16.29
CA ALA A 44 -8.57 2.10 17.00
C ALA A 44 -9.33 2.07 18.34
N SER A 45 -9.32 3.18 19.09
CA SER A 45 -10.09 3.32 20.33
C SER A 45 -11.61 3.23 20.12
N GLN A 46 -12.14 3.83 19.05
CA GLN A 46 -13.56 3.72 18.69
C GLN A 46 -13.94 2.29 18.29
N LYS A 47 -13.04 1.56 17.62
CA LYS A 47 -13.26 0.15 17.26
C LYS A 47 -13.25 -0.77 18.49
N THR A 48 -12.39 -0.52 19.47
CA THR A 48 -12.36 -1.29 20.74
C THR A 48 -13.55 -0.99 21.66
N LEU A 49 -14.21 0.17 21.52
CA LEU A 49 -15.41 0.50 22.29
C LEU A 49 -16.70 -0.13 21.71
N ALA A 50 -16.71 -0.45 20.42
CA ALA A 50 -17.85 -1.08 19.75
C ALA A 50 -17.85 -2.63 19.81
N ASP A 51 -16.78 -3.25 20.33
CA ASP A 51 -16.56 -4.70 20.29
C ASP A 51 -16.57 -5.37 21.69
N ASN A 52 -17.01 -4.66 22.73
CA ASN A 52 -17.15 -5.23 24.07
C ASN A 52 -18.55 -5.82 24.26
N ASP A 53 -18.75 -7.02 23.70
CA ASP A 53 -19.68 -8.03 24.25
C ASP A 53 -18.87 -9.32 24.50
N PRO A 54 -18.96 -9.96 25.69
CA PRO A 54 -17.89 -10.81 26.20
C PRO A 54 -18.18 -12.30 25.95
N ALA A 55 -17.55 -12.92 24.96
CA ALA A 55 -17.33 -14.37 24.97
C ALA A 55 -16.44 -14.84 23.82
N ARG A 56 -15.13 -14.98 24.07
CA ARG A 56 -14.38 -16.16 23.62
C ARG A 56 -13.08 -16.28 24.38
N VAL A 57 -13.17 -17.03 25.47
CA VAL A 57 -12.04 -17.54 26.25
C VAL A 57 -11.17 -18.39 25.32
N ASN A 58 -9.96 -17.91 25.04
CA ASN A 58 -8.91 -18.74 24.45
C ASN A 58 -8.33 -19.61 25.58
N VAL A 59 -8.74 -20.87 25.63
CA VAL A 59 -8.21 -21.85 26.59
C VAL A 59 -6.83 -22.29 26.11
N ASN A 60 -5.80 -21.57 26.56
CA ASN A 60 -4.45 -22.11 26.61
C ASN A 60 -4.38 -23.09 27.78
N HIS A 61 -4.23 -24.38 27.50
CA HIS A 61 -3.98 -25.38 28.52
C HIS A 61 -2.56 -25.15 29.10
N ILE A 62 -2.50 -24.42 30.21
CA ILE A 62 -1.28 -24.23 31.01
C ILE A 62 -1.33 -25.24 32.15
N THR A 63 -0.48 -26.26 32.10
CA THR A 63 -0.16 -27.08 33.27
C THR A 63 1.13 -26.58 33.88
N ARG A 64 1.05 -26.13 35.13
CA ARG A 64 2.15 -25.61 35.94
C ARG A 64 2.75 -26.76 36.75
N VAL A 65 4.06 -26.99 36.67
CA VAL A 65 4.80 -27.80 37.65
C VAL A 65 5.99 -26.99 38.13
N GLY A 66 6.06 -26.75 39.45
CA GLY A 66 7.31 -26.50 40.17
C GLY A 66 8.02 -25.16 39.95
N ARG A 67 8.47 -24.56 41.05
CA ARG A 67 9.27 -23.32 41.09
C ARG A 67 10.69 -23.57 40.56
N THR A 68 10.99 -23.28 39.28
CA THR A 68 12.31 -22.80 38.79
C THR A 68 12.28 -22.56 37.27
N ASN A 69 12.88 -21.45 36.82
CA ASN A 69 12.86 -20.96 35.44
C ASN A 69 14.01 -21.53 34.58
N ALA A 70 13.90 -22.79 34.14
CA ALA A 70 14.77 -23.34 33.10
C ALA A 70 13.91 -24.12 32.08
N LEU A 71 13.77 -23.57 30.87
CA LEU A 71 13.16 -24.29 29.75
C LEU A 71 14.25 -25.04 29.00
N GLU A 72 14.36 -26.34 29.30
CA GLU A 72 15.14 -27.32 28.55
C GLU A 72 14.30 -27.80 27.35
N ILE A 73 14.65 -27.38 26.12
CA ILE A 73 13.99 -27.89 24.92
C ILE A 73 14.64 -29.23 24.56
N GLN A 74 14.00 -30.30 25.04
CA GLN A 74 14.38 -31.68 24.76
C GLN A 74 13.75 -32.12 23.43
N THR A 75 14.46 -31.95 22.31
CA THR A 75 14.04 -32.53 21.01
C THR A 75 14.56 -33.96 20.89
N ARG A 76 13.70 -34.93 21.18
CA ARG A 76 13.93 -36.36 20.88
C ARG A 76 13.93 -36.60 19.37
N THR A 77 15.11 -36.68 18.77
CA THR A 77 15.29 -37.25 17.43
C THR A 77 15.41 -38.78 17.56
N LYS A 78 14.43 -39.53 17.04
CA LYS A 78 14.58 -40.97 16.84
C LYS A 78 15.50 -41.18 15.64
N HIS A 79 16.70 -41.71 15.86
CA HIS A 79 17.55 -42.27 14.80
C HIS A 79 17.72 -43.76 15.07
N GLY A 80 17.25 -44.56 14.11
CA GLY A 80 17.42 -46.01 14.11
C GLY A 80 18.90 -46.36 14.04
N ARG A 81 19.34 -47.16 15.00
CA ARG A 81 20.64 -47.83 15.00
C ARG A 81 20.70 -48.85 13.88
N HIS A 82 21.63 -48.69 12.95
CA HIS A 82 22.35 -49.82 12.38
C HIS A 82 23.84 -49.49 12.38
N GLN A 83 24.59 -50.24 13.20
CA GLN A 83 26.04 -50.32 13.16
C GLN A 83 26.44 -51.06 11.88
N ALA A 84 27.40 -50.50 11.14
CA ALA A 84 28.27 -51.25 10.25
C ALA A 84 29.68 -50.63 10.34
N GLN A 85 30.67 -51.52 10.39
CA GLN A 85 32.09 -51.29 10.69
C GLN A 85 32.81 -50.32 9.74
N PRO A 86 33.98 -49.77 10.13
CA PRO A 86 34.71 -48.79 9.34
C PRO A 86 35.49 -49.45 8.19
N SER A 87 35.18 -49.07 6.96
CA SER A 87 35.99 -49.34 5.76
C SER A 87 36.75 -48.06 5.35
N PRO A 88 37.93 -48.18 4.72
CA PRO A 88 38.85 -47.05 4.57
C PRO A 88 38.33 -45.99 3.60
N SER A 89 38.55 -44.75 4.03
CA SER A 89 38.28 -43.48 3.36
C SER A 89 38.63 -43.48 1.86
N SER A 90 37.60 -43.40 1.01
CA SER A 90 37.70 -42.86 -0.34
C SER A 90 37.07 -41.47 -0.34
N ASN A 91 37.91 -40.43 -0.23
CA ASN A 91 37.49 -39.04 -0.33
C ASN A 91 37.25 -38.72 -1.81
N ASN A 92 36.06 -39.04 -2.32
CA ASN A 92 35.52 -38.48 -3.54
C ASN A 92 33.98 -38.44 -3.41
N VAL A 93 33.49 -37.61 -2.48
CA VAL A 93 32.07 -37.23 -2.50
C VAL A 93 31.94 -36.11 -3.54
N PRO A 94 31.25 -36.32 -4.67
CA PRO A 94 30.98 -35.23 -5.60
C PRO A 94 30.19 -34.13 -4.86
N PRO A 95 30.45 -32.85 -5.15
CA PRO A 95 29.73 -31.75 -4.51
C PRO A 95 28.22 -31.96 -4.71
N PRO A 96 27.39 -31.65 -3.69
CA PRO A 96 25.96 -31.80 -3.82
C PRO A 96 25.47 -31.02 -5.04
N PRO A 97 24.52 -31.57 -5.82
CA PRO A 97 24.02 -30.89 -7.00
C PRO A 97 23.49 -29.49 -6.62
N PRO A 98 23.62 -28.50 -7.52
CA PRO A 98 23.11 -27.16 -7.27
C PRO A 98 21.63 -27.25 -6.91
N VAL A 99 21.24 -26.61 -5.80
CA VAL A 99 19.81 -26.50 -5.46
C VAL A 99 19.11 -25.81 -6.62
N PRO A 100 18.07 -26.42 -7.23
CA PRO A 100 17.37 -25.79 -8.33
C PRO A 100 16.83 -24.43 -7.88
N PRO A 101 16.89 -23.39 -8.73
CA PRO A 101 16.38 -22.08 -8.38
C PRO A 101 14.91 -22.23 -7.95
N THR A 102 14.63 -21.93 -6.68
CA THR A 102 13.28 -22.02 -6.15
C THR A 102 12.44 -20.96 -6.85
N ASN A 103 11.42 -21.37 -7.60
CA ASN A 103 10.48 -20.44 -8.21
C ASN A 103 9.82 -19.59 -7.11
N SER A 104 10.22 -18.31 -7.03
CA SER A 104 9.75 -17.36 -6.02
C SER A 104 8.42 -16.71 -6.39
N PHE A 105 7.96 -16.88 -7.64
CA PHE A 105 6.78 -16.23 -8.18
C PHE A 105 5.48 -16.51 -7.42
N PRO A 106 5.19 -17.74 -6.94
CA PRO A 106 4.02 -17.98 -6.11
C PRO A 106 3.99 -17.11 -4.85
N LYS A 107 5.15 -16.93 -4.19
CA LYS A 107 5.27 -16.06 -3.01
C LYS A 107 5.05 -14.58 -3.37
N LEU A 108 5.54 -14.14 -4.53
CA LEU A 108 5.31 -12.78 -5.03
C LEU A 108 3.83 -12.54 -5.34
N SER A 109 3.16 -13.51 -5.95
CA SER A 109 1.73 -13.46 -6.28
C SER A 109 0.86 -13.32 -5.04
N VAL A 110 1.13 -14.09 -3.99
CA VAL A 110 0.43 -13.99 -2.70
C VAL A 110 0.59 -12.60 -2.09
N LYS A 111 1.81 -12.03 -2.13
CA LYS A 111 2.07 -10.67 -1.63
C LYS A 111 1.37 -9.60 -2.45
N ALA A 112 1.38 -9.73 -3.78
CA ALA A 112 0.67 -8.81 -4.67
C ALA A 112 -0.84 -8.80 -4.38
N LYS A 113 -1.42 -9.99 -4.18
CA LYS A 113 -2.83 -10.14 -3.82
C LYS A 113 -3.14 -9.49 -2.47
N ALA A 114 -2.30 -9.70 -1.46
CA ALA A 114 -2.48 -9.04 -0.16
C ALA A 114 -2.44 -7.49 -0.27
N LEU A 115 -1.62 -6.93 -1.15
CA LEU A 115 -1.61 -5.49 -1.42
C LEU A 115 -2.86 -5.02 -2.17
N GLN A 116 -3.41 -5.83 -3.08
CA GLN A 116 -4.69 -5.54 -3.74
C GLN A 116 -5.84 -5.59 -2.75
N ASP A 117 -5.86 -6.56 -1.84
CA ASP A 117 -6.84 -6.63 -0.75
C ASP A 117 -6.68 -5.41 0.18
N GLY A 118 -5.45 -5.00 0.46
CA GLY A 118 -5.13 -3.76 1.18
C GLY A 118 -5.65 -2.50 0.46
N PHE A 119 -5.51 -2.43 -0.86
CA PHE A 119 -6.08 -1.35 -1.69
C PHE A 119 -7.61 -1.32 -1.61
N ASN A 120 -8.25 -2.48 -1.77
CA ASN A 120 -9.71 -2.60 -1.70
C ASN A 120 -10.21 -2.18 -0.31
N SER A 121 -9.51 -2.58 0.76
CA SER A 121 -9.83 -2.15 2.12
C SER A 121 -9.63 -0.64 2.30
N PHE A 122 -8.58 -0.07 1.71
CA PHE A 122 -8.29 1.37 1.74
C PHE A 122 -9.41 2.19 1.09
N ILE A 123 -9.93 1.76 -0.06
CA ILE A 123 -11.09 2.40 -0.71
C ILE A 123 -12.44 1.89 -0.15
N TRP A 124 -12.45 1.22 0.99
CA TRP A 124 -13.63 0.70 1.69
C TRP A 124 -14.51 -0.24 0.86
N GLY A 125 -13.90 -1.01 -0.03
CA GLY A 125 -14.59 -1.91 -0.95
C GLY A 125 -15.41 -1.20 -2.03
N MET A 126 -15.34 0.13 -2.12
CA MET A 126 -15.99 0.91 -3.16
C MET A 126 -15.30 0.66 -4.51
N SER A 127 -16.01 0.95 -5.60
CA SER A 127 -15.33 1.12 -6.88
C SER A 127 -14.41 2.35 -6.86
N MET A 128 -13.38 2.37 -7.70
CA MET A 128 -12.47 3.53 -7.83
C MET A 128 -13.25 4.84 -8.11
N HIS A 129 -14.30 4.76 -8.93
CA HIS A 129 -15.15 5.91 -9.24
C HIS A 129 -15.97 6.37 -8.03
N GLU A 130 -16.55 5.46 -7.26
CA GLU A 130 -17.27 5.84 -6.05
C GLU A 130 -16.34 6.48 -5.02
N TYR A 131 -15.14 5.93 -4.85
CA TYR A 131 -14.11 6.51 -3.99
C TYR A 131 -13.72 7.93 -4.41
N ALA A 132 -13.47 8.14 -5.70
CA ALA A 132 -13.16 9.47 -6.24
C ALA A 132 -14.33 10.47 -6.09
N LYS A 133 -15.59 10.03 -6.34
CA LYS A 133 -16.80 10.84 -6.05
C LYS A 133 -16.87 11.20 -4.58
N TRP A 134 -16.60 10.24 -3.70
CA TRP A 134 -16.65 10.42 -2.26
C TRP A 134 -15.63 11.47 -1.80
N LEU A 135 -14.39 11.43 -2.28
CA LEU A 135 -13.35 12.42 -1.97
C LEU A 135 -13.76 13.83 -2.38
N LEU A 136 -14.29 14.01 -3.60
CA LEU A 136 -14.76 15.32 -4.06
C LEU A 136 -15.92 15.83 -3.21
N LYS A 137 -16.89 14.96 -2.87
CA LYS A 137 -17.99 15.32 -1.95
C LYS A 137 -17.43 15.75 -0.60
N ALA A 138 -16.47 15.03 -0.03
CA ALA A 138 -15.86 15.37 1.25
C ALA A 138 -15.17 16.75 1.21
N TYR A 139 -14.47 17.06 0.12
CA TYR A 139 -13.79 18.36 -0.05
C TYR A 139 -14.76 19.54 -0.20
N PHE A 140 -15.88 19.37 -0.92
CA PHE A 140 -16.85 20.45 -1.17
C PHE A 140 -17.96 20.57 -0.13
N LYS A 141 -18.11 19.62 0.80
CA LYS A 141 -19.24 19.61 1.76
C LYS A 141 -19.17 20.80 2.71
N LEU A 142 -20.05 21.78 2.46
CA LEU A 142 -20.14 23.09 3.11
C LEU A 142 -20.29 23.08 4.64
N ASN A 143 -20.78 21.98 5.23
CA ASN A 143 -21.01 21.86 6.67
C ASN A 143 -20.10 20.82 7.33
N SER A 144 -19.03 20.40 6.65
CA SER A 144 -18.06 19.46 7.21
C SER A 144 -16.83 20.21 7.73
N GLN A 145 -16.22 19.68 8.79
CA GLN A 145 -14.94 20.20 9.31
C GLN A 145 -13.83 20.18 8.25
N CYS A 146 -13.98 19.40 7.17
CA CYS A 146 -12.98 19.20 6.13
C CYS A 146 -13.20 20.05 4.87
N GLN A 147 -14.16 20.99 4.86
CA GLN A 147 -14.44 21.80 3.68
C GLN A 147 -13.19 22.55 3.19
N GLY A 148 -12.86 22.41 1.91
CA GLY A 148 -11.71 23.09 1.30
C GLY A 148 -10.35 22.64 1.85
N GLN A 149 -10.31 21.64 2.74
CA GLN A 149 -9.06 21.17 3.32
C GLN A 149 -8.33 20.28 2.32
N ILE A 150 -7.14 20.72 1.92
CA ILE A 150 -6.29 19.99 0.97
C ILE A 150 -5.86 18.60 1.51
N SER A 151 -5.89 18.41 2.84
CA SER A 151 -5.62 17.13 3.51
C SER A 151 -6.59 16.02 3.06
N VAL A 152 -7.81 16.36 2.64
CA VAL A 152 -8.77 15.40 2.07
C VAL A 152 -8.16 14.63 0.90
N PHE A 153 -7.25 15.24 0.14
CA PHE A 153 -6.52 14.57 -0.94
C PHE A 153 -5.08 14.20 -0.56
N ALA A 154 -4.38 15.08 0.17
CA ALA A 154 -2.96 14.89 0.48
C ALA A 154 -2.71 13.69 1.42
N ASP A 155 -3.63 13.42 2.36
CA ASP A 155 -3.49 12.27 3.25
C ASP A 155 -3.64 10.93 2.53
N PRO A 156 -4.75 10.66 1.82
CA PRO A 156 -4.91 9.41 1.08
C PRO A 156 -3.86 9.24 -0.02
N LEU A 157 -3.37 10.31 -0.65
CA LEU A 157 -2.31 10.22 -1.67
C LEU A 157 -1.04 9.57 -1.15
N GLN A 158 -0.63 9.92 0.06
CA GLN A 158 0.57 9.33 0.62
C GLN A 158 0.41 7.84 0.90
N ASP A 159 -0.73 7.45 1.49
CA ASP A 159 -0.99 6.04 1.81
C ASP A 159 -1.05 5.22 0.52
N LEU A 160 -1.62 5.79 -0.56
CA LEU A 160 -1.59 5.22 -1.90
C LEU A 160 -0.17 5.12 -2.47
N TYR A 161 0.70 6.13 -2.30
CA TYR A 161 2.09 6.05 -2.74
C TYR A 161 2.87 4.98 -1.98
N ASP A 162 2.65 4.82 -0.67
CA ASP A 162 3.30 3.79 0.12
C ASP A 162 2.85 2.38 -0.34
N LEU A 163 1.56 2.23 -0.63
CA LEU A 163 0.99 1.00 -1.19
C LEU A 163 1.55 0.70 -2.59
N TRP A 164 1.61 1.71 -3.47
CA TRP A 164 2.16 1.59 -4.81
C TRP A 164 3.65 1.29 -4.78
N GLY A 165 4.42 1.95 -3.90
CA GLY A 165 5.83 1.67 -3.70
C GLY A 165 6.09 0.24 -3.23
N ALA A 166 5.23 -0.31 -2.38
CA ALA A 166 5.29 -1.73 -2.01
C ALA A 166 4.96 -2.65 -3.20
N TYR A 167 3.97 -2.27 -4.03
CA TYR A 167 3.59 -3.04 -5.21
C TYR A 167 4.68 -3.04 -6.29
N MET A 168 5.29 -1.89 -6.56
CA MET A 168 6.40 -1.75 -7.50
C MET A 168 7.58 -2.65 -7.13
N LYS A 169 7.93 -2.75 -5.84
CA LYS A 169 8.96 -3.69 -5.37
C LYS A 169 8.64 -5.16 -5.69
N ILE A 170 7.36 -5.53 -5.74
CA ILE A 170 6.94 -6.88 -6.15
C ILE A 170 7.06 -7.02 -7.67
N GLN A 171 6.67 -6.00 -8.45
CA GLN A 171 6.86 -5.99 -9.90
C GLN A 171 8.34 -6.16 -10.26
N ASP A 172 9.23 -5.37 -9.67
CA ASP A 172 10.68 -5.44 -9.92
C ASP A 172 11.22 -6.85 -9.63
N ARG A 173 10.89 -7.41 -8.46
CA ARG A 173 11.29 -8.78 -8.09
C ARG A 173 10.71 -9.86 -9.00
N SER A 174 9.50 -9.64 -9.53
CA SER A 174 8.88 -10.57 -10.47
C SER A 174 9.57 -10.53 -11.84
N LEU A 175 10.02 -9.35 -12.26
CA LEU A 175 10.82 -9.16 -13.47
C LEU A 175 12.21 -9.81 -13.32
N GLU A 176 12.86 -9.66 -12.16
CA GLU A 176 14.12 -10.35 -11.86
C GLU A 176 13.97 -11.88 -11.83
N ALA A 177 12.84 -12.38 -11.33
CA ALA A 177 12.61 -13.81 -11.17
C ALA A 177 12.24 -14.54 -12.48
N GLU A 178 11.48 -13.90 -13.37
CA GLU A 178 10.95 -14.56 -14.58
C GLU A 178 11.11 -13.77 -15.89
N GLY A 179 11.63 -12.54 -15.83
CA GLY A 179 11.66 -11.64 -16.97
C GLY A 179 10.24 -11.20 -17.40
N LEU A 180 10.12 -10.77 -18.66
CA LEU A 180 8.86 -10.31 -19.26
C LEU A 180 7.95 -11.50 -19.60
N SER A 181 7.42 -12.17 -18.57
CA SER A 181 6.52 -13.31 -18.70
C SER A 181 5.04 -12.89 -18.71
N ALA A 182 4.15 -13.78 -19.18
CA ALA A 182 2.70 -13.57 -19.08
C ALA A 182 2.24 -13.36 -17.62
N ARG A 183 2.91 -14.02 -16.67
CA ARG A 183 2.62 -13.87 -15.24
C ARG A 183 3.08 -12.51 -14.71
N HIS A 184 4.27 -12.05 -15.09
CA HIS A 184 4.72 -10.69 -14.78
C HIS A 184 3.74 -9.65 -15.33
N ASN A 185 3.37 -9.77 -16.61
CA ASN A 185 2.42 -8.85 -17.24
C ASN A 185 1.06 -8.86 -16.52
N SER A 186 0.56 -10.03 -16.11
CA SER A 186 -0.67 -10.14 -15.31
C SER A 186 -0.56 -9.43 -13.97
N LEU A 187 0.59 -9.55 -13.29
CA LEU A 187 0.87 -8.85 -12.03
C LEU A 187 0.92 -7.33 -12.23
N VAL A 188 1.54 -6.85 -13.32
CA VAL A 188 1.55 -5.42 -13.67
C VAL A 188 0.14 -4.91 -13.91
N GLN A 189 -0.68 -5.64 -14.68
CA GLN A 189 -2.07 -5.29 -14.96
C GLN A 189 -2.90 -5.21 -13.69
N ALA A 190 -2.74 -6.16 -12.76
CA ALA A 190 -3.48 -6.18 -11.51
C ALA A 190 -3.10 -5.03 -10.56
N GLY A 191 -1.94 -4.38 -10.76
CA GLY A 191 -1.53 -3.18 -10.03
C GLY A 191 -2.11 -1.87 -10.61
N ARG A 192 -2.61 -1.88 -11.85
CA ARG A 192 -3.10 -0.66 -12.51
C ARG A 192 -4.16 0.11 -11.73
N PRO A 193 -5.14 -0.54 -11.05
CA PRO A 193 -6.15 0.19 -10.28
C PRO A 193 -5.55 1.10 -9.21
N ILE A 194 -4.49 0.65 -8.52
CA ILE A 194 -3.79 1.44 -7.48
C ILE A 194 -3.20 2.71 -8.11
N ASN A 195 -2.42 2.54 -9.18
CA ASN A 195 -1.83 3.67 -9.90
C ASN A 195 -2.90 4.61 -10.48
N LYS A 196 -4.02 4.06 -10.94
CA LYS A 196 -5.10 4.86 -11.53
C LYS A 196 -5.78 5.75 -10.50
N VAL A 197 -6.03 5.25 -9.30
CA VAL A 197 -6.55 6.08 -8.20
C VAL A 197 -5.52 7.13 -7.79
N ILE A 198 -4.23 6.82 -7.76
CA ILE A 198 -3.19 7.83 -7.52
C ILE A 198 -3.31 8.98 -8.53
N GLU A 199 -3.33 8.69 -9.83
CA GLU A 199 -3.48 9.70 -10.89
C GLU A 199 -4.72 10.58 -10.68
N TRP A 200 -5.85 9.97 -10.29
CA TRP A 200 -7.10 10.70 -10.08
C TRP A 200 -7.04 11.62 -8.86
N VAL A 201 -6.52 11.13 -7.73
CA VAL A 201 -6.43 11.93 -6.51
C VAL A 201 -5.34 13.00 -6.65
N GLU A 202 -4.25 12.73 -7.37
CA GLU A 202 -3.23 13.72 -7.73
C GLU A 202 -3.83 14.87 -8.53
N ASP A 203 -4.68 14.56 -9.51
CA ASP A 203 -5.36 15.55 -10.33
C ASP A 203 -6.28 16.44 -9.47
N PHE A 204 -7.06 15.85 -8.55
CA PHE A 204 -7.89 16.60 -7.60
C PHE A 204 -7.05 17.52 -6.73
N TRP A 205 -5.98 16.98 -6.15
CA TRP A 205 -5.07 17.71 -5.29
C TRP A 205 -4.38 18.87 -6.02
N CYS A 206 -3.99 18.68 -7.28
CA CYS A 206 -3.38 19.73 -8.09
C CYS A 206 -4.31 20.93 -8.28
N TYR A 207 -5.57 20.70 -8.67
CA TYR A 207 -6.54 21.78 -8.83
C TYR A 207 -7.00 22.38 -7.48
N ALA A 208 -7.17 21.56 -6.46
CA ALA A 208 -7.51 22.02 -5.12
C ALA A 208 -6.43 22.92 -4.50
N SER A 209 -5.16 22.63 -4.79
CA SER A 209 -4.01 23.43 -4.33
C SER A 209 -3.98 24.83 -4.92
N ASP A 210 -4.57 25.05 -6.10
CA ASP A 210 -4.72 26.38 -6.70
C ASP A 210 -5.85 27.15 -6.00
N SER A 211 -7.05 26.57 -5.97
CA SER A 211 -8.19 27.06 -5.20
C SER A 211 -9.37 26.07 -5.25
N PRO A 212 -10.31 26.12 -4.28
CA PRO A 212 -11.56 25.38 -4.39
C PRO A 212 -12.33 25.68 -5.68
N GLY A 213 -12.32 26.93 -6.14
CA GLY A 213 -12.95 27.35 -7.39
C GLY A 213 -12.31 26.73 -8.63
N SER A 214 -10.99 26.53 -8.63
CA SER A 214 -10.30 25.85 -9.74
C SER A 214 -10.73 24.39 -9.86
N LEU A 215 -10.79 23.66 -8.74
CA LEU A 215 -11.27 22.26 -8.77
C LEU A 215 -12.74 22.18 -9.18
N TRP A 216 -13.58 23.08 -8.67
CA TRP A 216 -15.00 23.15 -9.02
C TRP A 216 -15.21 23.40 -10.52
N HIS A 217 -14.51 24.39 -11.08
CA HIS A 217 -14.57 24.68 -12.49
C HIS A 217 -14.16 23.47 -13.34
N THR A 218 -13.00 22.87 -13.05
CA THR A 218 -12.49 21.70 -13.79
C THR A 218 -13.43 20.50 -13.72
N TYR A 219 -14.05 20.25 -12.56
CA TYR A 219 -15.06 19.21 -12.39
C TYR A 219 -16.28 19.43 -13.30
N ASN A 220 -16.81 20.65 -13.33
CA ASN A 220 -18.00 20.99 -14.13
C ASN A 220 -17.74 20.93 -15.64
N VAL A 221 -16.55 21.33 -16.09
CA VAL A 221 -16.16 21.20 -17.51
C VAL A 221 -15.65 19.81 -17.89
N ARG A 222 -15.81 18.82 -16.99
CA ARG A 222 -15.44 17.40 -17.18
C ARG A 222 -13.97 17.16 -17.57
N ARG A 223 -13.06 17.94 -17.00
CA ARG A 223 -11.63 17.88 -17.34
C ARG A 223 -10.76 17.11 -16.34
N LEU A 224 -11.36 16.57 -15.28
CA LEU A 224 -10.59 15.76 -14.33
C LEU A 224 -10.21 14.42 -14.97
N ALA A 225 -9.07 13.84 -14.55
CA ALA A 225 -8.49 12.61 -15.12
C ALA A 225 -9.52 11.48 -15.21
N TRP A 226 -10.15 11.15 -14.09
CA TRP A 226 -11.18 10.12 -13.99
C TRP A 226 -12.43 10.35 -14.85
N GLN A 227 -12.81 11.60 -15.16
CA GLN A 227 -13.94 11.91 -16.04
C GLN A 227 -13.55 11.68 -17.50
N ARG A 228 -12.29 11.97 -17.87
CA ARG A 228 -11.76 11.73 -19.21
C ARG A 228 -11.65 10.23 -19.52
N ASP A 229 -11.31 9.43 -18.51
CA ASP A 229 -11.22 7.97 -18.66
C ASP A 229 -12.59 7.30 -18.90
N THR A 230 -13.70 7.96 -18.56
CA THR A 230 -15.07 7.45 -18.71
C THR A 230 -15.81 7.95 -19.95
N ILE A 231 -15.27 8.94 -20.66
CA ILE A 231 -15.90 9.53 -21.86
C ILE A 231 -15.21 8.98 -23.14
N GLY A 232 -14.63 7.78 -23.04
CA GLY A 232 -14.09 7.04 -24.18
C GLY A 232 -15.17 6.54 -25.11
#